data_AF-A0A0Q4C5X4-F1
#
_entry.id   AF-A0A0Q4C5X4-F1
#
_cell.length_a   1.000
_cell.length_b   1.000
_cell.length_c   1.000
_cell.angle_alpha   90.00
_cell.angle_beta   90.00
_cell.angle_gamma   90.00
#
_symmetry.space_group_name_H-M   'P 1'
#
loop_
_entity.id
_entity.type
_entity.pdbx_description
1 polymer ?
#
loop_
_entity_poly.entity_id
_entity_poly.type
_entity_poly.pdbx_seq_one_letter_code
_entity_poly.pdbx_strand_id
1 'polypeptide(L)' 'MADTNGKAARPSADSVRLRMAEAGIAAPDECVPGVLANLIVLQDHVATLRAFALDPRSASAMRFEA' A
#
# COMPACT_ATOMS: atom_id res chain seq x y z
N MET A 1 -10.48 -4.84 -24.25
CA MET A 1 -9.71 -3.65 -23.82
C MET A 1 -9.83 -3.53 -22.31
N ALA A 2 -8.77 -3.86 -21.59
CA ALA A 2 -8.65 -3.55 -20.17
C ALA A 2 -7.17 -3.23 -19.91
N ASP A 3 -6.78 -2.03 -20.34
CA ASP A 3 -5.51 -1.43 -19.94
C ASP A 3 -5.62 -1.04 -18.46
N THR A 4 -5.45 -2.00 -17.56
CA THR A 4 -5.17 -1.71 -16.16
C THR A 4 -3.70 -1.38 -16.03
N ASN A 5 -3.31 -0.22 -16.56
CA ASN A 5 -2.03 0.39 -16.22
C ASN A 5 -2.13 0.81 -14.74
N GLY A 6 -1.93 -0.16 -13.85
CA GLY A 6 -2.29 -0.17 -12.43
C GLY A 6 -1.46 0.78 -11.59
N LYS A 7 -1.61 2.08 -11.82
CA LYS A 7 -1.22 3.11 -10.86
C LYS A 7 -2.19 2.96 -9.69
N ALA A 8 -1.70 2.43 -8.57
CA ALA A 8 -2.44 2.44 -7.33
C ALA A 8 -2.90 3.89 -7.06
N ALA A 9 -4.19 4.09 -6.74
CA ALA A 9 -4.70 5.41 -6.42
C ALA A 9 -3.94 5.98 -5.22
N ARG A 10 -3.52 7.26 -5.30
CA ARG A 10 -2.86 7.93 -4.18
C ARG A 10 -3.84 7.98 -2.99
N PRO A 11 -3.42 7.61 -1.76
CA PRO A 11 -4.27 7.69 -0.59
C PRO A 11 -4.81 9.10 -0.39
N SER A 12 -6.07 9.18 0.01
CA SER A 12 -6.72 10.37 0.56
C SER A 12 -7.03 10.17 2.04
N ALA A 13 -7.28 11.25 2.77
CA ALA A 13 -7.70 11.17 4.17
C ALA A 13 -8.95 10.29 4.36
N ASP A 14 -9.94 10.40 3.46
CA ASP A 14 -11.17 9.60 3.51
C ASP A 14 -10.89 8.11 3.28
N SER A 15 -10.01 7.80 2.31
CA SER A 15 -9.60 6.41 2.07
C SER A 15 -8.83 5.83 3.27
N VAL A 16 -8.01 6.63 3.95
CA VAL A 16 -7.28 6.21 5.15
C VAL A 16 -8.26 5.92 6.28
N ARG A 17 -9.21 6.82 6.55
CA ARG A 17 -10.26 6.61 7.58
C ARG A 17 -11.04 5.33 7.30
N LEU A 18 -11.50 5.14 6.06
CA LEU A 18 -12.24 3.96 5.65
C LEU A 18 -11.43 2.68 5.88
N ARG A 19 -10.17 2.63 5.42
CA ARG A 19 -9.32 1.45 5.58
C ARG A 19 -8.96 1.16 7.04
N MET A 20 -8.75 2.19 7.85
CA MET A 20 -8.51 2.01 9.29
C MET A 20 -9.73 1.41 9.99
N ALA A 21 -10.93 1.89 9.66
CA ALA A 21 -12.17 1.34 10.18
C ALA A 21 -12.41 -0.12 9.74
N GLU A 22 -12.18 -0.43 8.46
CA GLU A 22 -12.27 -1.80 7.93
C GLU A 22 -11.28 -2.76 8.61
N ALA A 23 -10.10 -2.27 8.98
CA ALA A 23 -9.09 -3.04 9.69
C ALA A 23 -9.34 -3.15 11.21
N GLY A 24 -10.42 -2.53 11.73
CA GLY A 24 -10.70 -2.48 13.17
C GLY A 24 -9.70 -1.62 13.96
N ILE A 25 -8.97 -0.73 13.29
CA ILE A 25 -7.99 0.16 13.93
C ILE A 25 -8.74 1.39 14.46
N ALA A 26 -8.91 1.44 15.78
CA ALA A 26 -9.40 2.63 16.47
C ALA A 26 -8.23 3.58 16.77
N ALA A 27 -8.14 4.69 16.04
CA ALA A 27 -7.17 5.75 16.31
C ALA A 27 -7.87 7.12 16.29
N PRO A 28 -7.38 8.10 17.08
CA PRO A 28 -7.87 9.47 17.01
C PRO A 28 -7.73 10.08 15.61
N ASP A 29 -8.67 10.96 15.23
CA ASP A 29 -8.70 11.63 13.92
C ASP A 29 -7.43 12.46 13.65
N GLU A 30 -6.79 12.98 14.71
CA GLU A 30 -5.51 13.71 14.63
C GLU A 30 -4.34 12.85 14.13
N CYS A 31 -4.46 11.53 14.16
CA CYS A 31 -3.47 10.61 13.60
C CYS A 31 -3.58 10.47 12.07
N VAL A 32 -4.74 10.76 11.48
CA VAL A 32 -5.02 10.55 10.04
C VAL A 32 -4.02 11.27 9.13
N PRO A 33 -3.63 12.54 9.37
CA PRO A 33 -2.62 13.22 8.56
C PRO A 33 -1.26 12.51 8.58
N GLY A 34 -0.84 12.01 9.74
CA GLY A 34 0.43 11.28 9.89
C GLY A 34 0.42 9.95 9.17
N VAL A 35 -0.68 9.19 9.30
CA VAL A 35 -0.88 7.92 8.58
C VAL A 35 -0.87 8.15 7.06
N LEU A 36 -1.59 9.18 6.59
CA LEU A 36 -1.63 9.57 5.19
C LEU A 36 -0.23 9.90 4.64
N ALA A 37 0.55 10.71 5.35
CA ALA A 37 1.90 11.07 4.95
C ALA A 37 2.81 9.84 4.83
N ASN A 38 2.75 8.93 5.80
CA ASN A 38 3.54 7.69 5.77
C ASN A 38 3.14 6.78 4.61
N LEU A 39 1.85 6.62 4.34
CA LEU A 39 1.36 5.79 3.23
C LEU A 39 1.77 6.33 1.87
N ILE A 40 1.81 7.65 1.69
CA ILE A 40 2.32 8.28 0.46
C ILE A 40 3.78 7.92 0.24
N VAL A 41 4.64 8.03 1.26
CA VAL A 41 6.06 7.68 1.16
C VAL A 41 6.23 6.20 0.81
N LEU A 42 5.45 5.32 1.45
CA LEU A 42 5.49 3.88 1.16
C LEU A 42 5.03 3.57 -0.27
N GLN A 43 3.99 4.24 -0.75
CA GLN A 43 3.52 4.07 -2.13
C GLN A 43 4.58 4.50 -3.14
N ASP A 44 5.21 5.66 -2.91
CA ASP A 44 6.28 6.16 -3.77
C ASP A 44 7.47 5.19 -3.76
N HIS A 45 7.84 4.63 -2.59
CA HIS A 45 8.86 3.59 -2.48
C HIS A 45 8.49 2.30 -3.23
N VAL A 46 7.25 1.81 -3.12
CA VAL A 46 6.80 0.64 -3.89
C VAL A 46 6.84 0.92 -5.39
N ALA A 47 6.54 2.15 -5.82
CA ALA A 47 6.62 2.54 -7.22
C ALA A 47 8.07 2.48 -7.74
N THR A 48 9.07 2.85 -6.93
CA THR A 48 10.48 2.68 -7.33
C THR A 48 10.88 1.20 -7.42
N LEU A 49 10.39 0.36 -6.50
CA LEU A 49 10.67 -1.08 -6.52
C LEU A 49 10.04 -1.81 -7.72
N ARG A 50 8.83 -1.41 -8.14
CA ARG A 50 8.15 -2.00 -9.31
C ARG A 50 8.87 -1.76 -10.64
N ALA A 51 9.79 -0.79 -10.70
CA ALA A 51 10.64 -0.59 -11.87
C ALA A 51 11.64 -1.75 -12.07
N PHE A 52 11.90 -2.54 -11.03
CA PHE A 52 12.72 -3.74 -11.12
C PHE A 52 11.85 -4.93 -11.55
N ALA A 53 12.29 -5.66 -12.57
CA ALA A 53 11.62 -6.89 -12.98
C ALA A 53 11.69 -7.92 -11.84
N LEU A 54 10.53 -8.32 -11.32
CA LEU A 54 10.45 -9.43 -10.38
C LEU A 54 10.77 -10.73 -11.15
N ASP A 55 11.91 -11.36 -10.84
CA ASP A 55 12.17 -12.72 -11.34
C ASP A 55 11.07 -13.64 -10.75
N PRO A 56 10.36 -14.44 -11.57
CA PRO A 56 9.34 -15.39 -11.11
C PRO A 56 9.83 -16.35 -10.00
N ARG A 57 11.14 -16.63 -9.94
CA ARG A 57 11.77 -17.43 -8.88
C ARG A 57 11.94 -16.68 -7.55
N SER A 58 11.75 -15.36 -7.56
CA SER A 58 11.76 -14.48 -6.38
C SER A 58 10.41 -14.39 -5.69
N ALA A 59 9.41 -15.17 -6.13
CA ALA A 59 8.09 -15.23 -5.53
C ALA A 59 8.19 -15.74 -4.08
N SER A 60 8.29 -14.79 -3.14
CA SER A 60 8.42 -14.95 -1.69
C SER A 60 9.80 -15.35 -1.18
N ALA A 61 10.45 -14.41 -0.47
CA ALA A 61 11.58 -14.70 0.41
C ALA A 61 11.19 -15.57 1.63
N MET A 62 9.89 -15.73 1.91
CA MET A 62 9.37 -16.61 2.96
C MET A 62 8.80 -17.88 2.34
N ARG A 63 9.53 -18.99 2.46
CA ARG A 63 8.96 -20.33 2.29
C ARG A 63 8.23 -20.69 3.59
N PHE A 64 6.92 -20.84 3.51
CA PHE A 64 6.15 -21.42 4.61
C PHE A 64 6.24 -22.95 4.48
N GLU A 65 6.98 -23.60 5.37
CA GLU A 65 6.90 -25.05 5.54
C GLU A 65 5.72 -25.36 6.48
N ALA A 66 4.92 -26.35 6.10
CA ALA A 66 3.72 -26.80 6.80
C ALA A 66 4.03 -27.79 7.92
#